data_AF-A0A7K0X838-F1
#
_entry.id   AF-A0A7K0X838-F1
#
_cell.length_a   1.000
_cell.length_b   1.000
_cell.length_c   1.000
_cell.angle_alpha   90.00
_cell.angle_beta   90.00
_cell.angle_gamma   90.00
#
_symmetry.space_group_name_H-M   'P 1'
#
loop_
_entity.id
_entity.type
_entity.pdbx_description
1 polymer ?
#
loop_
_entity_poly.entity_id
_entity_poly.type
_entity_poly.pdbx_seq_one_letter_code
_entity_poly.pdbx_strand_id
1 'polypeptide(L)'
;EPEYLLGNINDVHLASMVGSAQQQEFGLAKATTLPNQCVSCEVRFACHGECPRNRFTTTADGEDGLNYLCAGYFAFFTHIDGPMKTMAELLRTGRPADEVMTILAEADEQP
;
A
#
# COMPACT_ATOMS: atom_id res chain seq x y z
N GLU A 1 -12.08 -18.85 13.47
CA GLU A 1 -11.41 -17.81 14.25
C GLU A 1 -12.42 -17.08 15.12
N PRO A 2 -12.61 -17.52 16.37
CA PRO A 2 -13.37 -16.77 17.36
C PRO A 2 -12.67 -15.47 17.75
N GLU A 3 -11.35 -15.38 17.58
CA GLU A 3 -10.52 -14.24 17.99
C GLU A 3 -10.82 -12.91 17.26
N TYR A 4 -11.52 -12.94 16.12
CA TYR A 4 -11.91 -11.74 15.36
C TYR A 4 -13.41 -11.44 15.45
N LEU A 5 -14.16 -12.17 16.28
CA LEU A 5 -15.60 -11.96 16.48
C LEU A 5 -15.86 -10.68 17.28
N LEU A 6 -16.52 -9.70 16.67
CA LEU A 6 -16.87 -8.42 17.33
C LEU A 6 -18.26 -8.42 17.98
N GLY A 7 -19.09 -9.42 17.69
CA GLY A 7 -20.47 -9.55 18.16
C GLY A 7 -21.45 -9.95 17.06
N ASN A 8 -22.74 -9.71 17.31
CA ASN A 8 -23.84 -9.96 16.37
C ASN A 8 -24.60 -8.66 16.15
N ILE A 9 -24.93 -8.33 14.90
CA ILE A 9 -25.62 -7.08 14.53
C ILE A 9 -27.05 -6.98 15.08
N ASN A 10 -27.68 -8.11 15.41
CA ASN A 10 -28.99 -8.12 16.05
C ASN A 10 -28.92 -7.71 17.53
N ASP A 11 -27.75 -7.86 18.16
CA ASP A 11 -27.54 -7.65 19.59
C ASP A 11 -26.71 -6.38 19.89
N VAL A 12 -25.81 -6.00 18.98
CA VAL A 12 -24.87 -4.89 19.14
C VAL A 12 -24.99 -3.93 17.95
N HIS A 13 -25.11 -2.62 18.24
CA HIS A 13 -25.16 -1.61 17.21
C HIS A 13 -23.85 -1.59 16.39
N LEU A 14 -23.96 -1.50 15.05
CA LEU A 14 -22.82 -1.56 14.14
C LEU A 14 -21.72 -0.55 14.48
N ALA A 15 -22.10 0.68 14.81
CA ALA A 15 -21.13 1.73 15.18
C ALA A 15 -20.29 1.34 16.41
N SER A 16 -20.86 0.60 17.36
CA SER A 16 -20.13 0.12 18.54
C SER A 16 -19.15 -0.99 18.19
N MET A 17 -19.50 -1.89 17.26
CA MET A 17 -18.60 -2.94 16.79
C MET A 17 -17.43 -2.36 15.98
N VAL A 18 -17.71 -1.45 15.05
CA VAL A 18 -16.68 -0.79 14.22
C VAL A 18 -15.79 0.10 15.06
N GLY A 19 -16.35 0.78 16.07
CA GLY A 19 -15.62 1.63 17.01
C GLY A 19 -14.96 0.87 18.17
N SER A 20 -15.07 -0.46 18.24
CA SER A 20 -14.52 -1.25 19.35
C SER A 20 -12.99 -1.17 19.42
N ALA A 21 -12.44 -1.31 20.63
CA ALA A 21 -10.99 -1.32 20.84
C ALA A 21 -10.28 -2.39 20.00
N GLN A 22 -10.86 -3.58 19.91
CA GLN A 22 -10.35 -4.70 19.10
C GLN A 22 -10.22 -4.32 17.61
N GLN A 23 -11.25 -3.65 17.05
CA GLN A 23 -11.23 -3.27 15.64
C GLN A 23 -10.31 -2.07 15.38
N GLN A 24 -10.18 -1.15 16.33
CA GLN A 24 -9.18 -0.08 16.28
C GLN A 24 -7.75 -0.63 16.32
N GLU A 25 -7.47 -1.58 17.22
CA GLU A 25 -6.15 -2.22 17.34
C GLU A 25 -5.79 -2.99 16.07
N PHE A 26 -6.72 -3.76 15.50
CA PHE A 26 -6.54 -4.42 14.21
C PHE A 26 -6.23 -3.42 13.08
N GLY A 27 -6.92 -2.27 13.06
CA GLY A 27 -6.67 -1.19 12.11
C GLY A 27 -5.27 -0.59 12.27
N LEU A 28 -4.87 -0.27 13.50
CA LEU A 28 -3.57 0.31 13.84
C LEU A 28 -2.42 -0.63 13.50
N ALA A 29 -2.58 -1.93 13.78
CA ALA A 29 -1.58 -2.95 13.54
C ALA A 29 -1.07 -2.94 12.08
N LYS A 30 -1.93 -2.64 11.10
CA LYS A 30 -1.56 -2.55 9.67
C LYS A 30 -0.36 -1.62 9.43
N ALA A 31 -0.24 -0.54 10.20
CA ALA A 31 0.83 0.44 10.09
C ALA A 31 1.90 0.29 11.18
N THR A 32 1.54 -0.15 12.39
CA THR A 32 2.46 -0.22 13.54
C THR A 32 3.26 -1.52 13.60
N THR A 33 2.82 -2.60 12.93
CA THR A 33 3.55 -3.88 12.88
C THR A 33 4.32 -4.08 11.57
N LEU A 34 4.65 -2.98 10.88
CA LEU A 34 5.50 -3.05 9.69
C LEU A 34 6.95 -3.33 10.11
N PRO A 35 7.67 -4.23 9.41
CA PRO A 35 9.09 -4.42 9.67
C PRO A 35 9.89 -3.18 9.26
N ASN A 36 11.10 -3.03 9.80
CA ASN A 36 11.97 -1.88 9.57
C ASN A 36 12.29 -1.68 8.09
N GLN A 37 12.44 -2.76 7.33
CA GLN A 37 12.58 -2.72 5.87
C GLN A 37 11.43 -1.98 5.20
N CYS A 38 10.18 -2.19 5.63
CA CYS A 38 9.03 -1.47 5.08
C CYS A 38 8.98 -0.02 5.58
N VAL A 39 9.37 0.24 6.83
CA VAL A 39 9.34 1.58 7.44
C VAL A 39 10.28 2.54 6.70
N SER A 40 11.45 2.06 6.28
CA SER A 40 12.48 2.83 5.55
C SER A 40 12.37 2.75 4.01
N CYS A 41 11.43 1.96 3.47
CA CYS A 41 11.28 1.74 2.04
C CYS A 41 10.82 3.00 1.29
N GLU A 42 11.47 3.33 0.18
CA GLU A 42 11.14 4.51 -0.65
C GLU A 42 9.73 4.47 -1.25
N VAL A 43 9.19 3.29 -1.54
CA VAL A 43 7.84 3.12 -2.10
C VAL A 43 6.76 2.89 -1.02
N ARG A 44 7.09 3.05 0.27
CA ARG A 44 6.15 2.84 1.37
C ARG A 44 4.90 3.72 1.24
N PHE A 45 5.04 4.94 0.72
CA PHE A 45 3.92 5.87 0.51
C PHE A 45 2.84 5.32 -0.44
N ALA A 46 3.20 4.36 -1.31
CA ALA A 46 2.28 3.73 -2.24
C ALA A 46 1.87 2.32 -1.77
N CYS A 47 2.84 1.52 -1.32
CA CYS A 47 2.61 0.12 -0.96
C CYS A 47 2.05 -0.07 0.46
N HIS A 48 2.48 0.74 1.43
CA HIS A 48 2.14 0.62 2.86
C HIS A 48 2.36 -0.77 3.48
N GLY A 49 3.22 -1.61 2.88
CA GLY A 49 3.46 -3.00 3.30
C GLY A 49 2.32 -3.96 2.95
N GLU A 50 1.35 -3.53 2.14
CA GLU A 50 0.23 -4.34 1.62
C GLU A 50 -0.64 -4.95 2.75
N CYS A 51 -1.57 -5.86 2.43
CA CYS A 51 -2.46 -6.52 3.36
C CYS A 51 -1.70 -7.40 4.36
N PRO A 52 -1.96 -7.29 5.69
CA PRO A 52 -1.34 -8.16 6.69
C PRO A 52 -1.52 -9.66 6.45
N ARG A 53 -2.61 -10.07 5.79
CA ARG A 53 -2.85 -11.48 5.40
C ARG A 53 -1.72 -12.04 4.54
N ASN A 54 -1.08 -11.19 3.75
CA ASN A 54 -0.03 -11.59 2.80
C ASN A 54 1.39 -11.37 3.38
N ARG A 55 1.50 -11.01 4.67
CA ARG A 55 2.76 -10.70 5.36
C ARG A 55 3.31 -11.91 6.11
N PHE A 56 3.71 -12.93 5.37
CA PHE A 56 4.15 -14.22 5.92
C PHE A 56 5.56 -14.64 5.48
N THR A 57 6.34 -13.72 4.90
CA THR A 57 7.77 -13.94 4.61
C THR A 57 8.64 -13.06 5.50
N THR A 58 9.94 -13.32 5.49
CA THR A 58 10.94 -12.56 6.25
C THR A 58 11.60 -11.48 5.41
N THR A 59 12.04 -10.41 6.05
CA THR A 59 12.89 -9.37 5.47
C THR A 59 14.30 -9.89 5.18
N ALA A 60 15.09 -9.07 4.48
CA ALA A 60 16.48 -9.38 4.17
C ALA A 60 17.36 -9.52 5.44
N ASP A 61 17.01 -8.83 6.52
CA ASP A 61 17.65 -8.88 7.84
C ASP A 61 16.99 -9.85 8.82
N GLY A 62 15.94 -10.58 8.39
CA GLY A 62 15.34 -11.68 9.14
C GLY A 62 14.17 -11.31 10.05
N GLU A 63 13.62 -10.10 9.96
CA GLU A 63 12.35 -9.72 10.61
C GLU A 63 11.16 -10.39 9.92
N ASP A 64 10.20 -10.86 10.70
CA ASP A 64 8.93 -11.37 10.17
C ASP A 64 8.02 -10.25 9.65
N GLY A 65 7.01 -10.62 8.87
CA GLY A 65 5.94 -9.70 8.48
C GLY A 65 6.20 -8.94 7.18
N LEU A 66 7.13 -9.42 6.35
CA LEU A 66 7.29 -8.92 4.99
C LEU A 66 6.19 -9.51 4.08
N ASN A 67 5.67 -8.69 3.17
CA ASN A 67 4.74 -9.14 2.14
C ASN A 67 5.40 -10.11 1.15
N TYR A 68 4.72 -11.20 0.80
CA TYR A 68 5.21 -12.20 -0.15
C TYR A 68 5.64 -11.63 -1.52
N LEU A 69 4.96 -10.59 -2.00
CA LEU A 69 5.23 -9.92 -3.27
C LEU A 69 6.09 -8.66 -3.12
N CYS A 70 6.76 -8.46 -1.98
CA CYS A 70 7.49 -7.22 -1.70
C CYS A 70 8.46 -6.83 -2.83
N ALA A 71 9.25 -7.78 -3.34
CA ALA A 71 10.21 -7.50 -4.42
C ALA A 71 9.52 -7.05 -5.72
N GLY A 72 8.38 -7.67 -6.05
CA GLY A 72 7.57 -7.29 -7.22
C GLY A 72 6.96 -5.91 -7.07
N TYR A 73 6.41 -5.59 -5.90
CA TYR A 73 5.87 -4.25 -5.63
C TYR A 73 6.95 -3.18 -5.65
N PHE A 74 8.12 -3.45 -5.08
CA PHE A 74 9.25 -2.53 -5.14
C PHE A 74 9.63 -2.22 -6.58
N ALA A 75 9.85 -3.25 -7.41
CA ALA A 75 10.16 -3.07 -8.83
C ALA A 75 9.06 -2.31 -9.59
N PHE A 76 7.79 -2.65 -9.34
CA PHE A 76 6.66 -2.00 -9.98
C PHE A 76 6.56 -0.51 -9.63
N PHE A 77 6.51 -0.18 -8.34
CA PHE A 77 6.32 1.20 -7.89
C PHE A 77 7.49 2.11 -8.25
N THR A 78 8.72 1.59 -8.23
CA THR A 78 9.89 2.33 -8.71
C THR A 78 9.81 2.57 -10.22
N HIS A 79 9.35 1.59 -11.00
CA HIS A 79 9.20 1.75 -12.45
C HIS A 79 8.12 2.77 -12.83
N ILE A 80 6.97 2.75 -12.16
CA ILE A 80 5.84 3.62 -12.52
C ILE A 80 5.92 5.03 -11.92
N ASP A 81 6.88 5.33 -11.04
CA ASP A 81 7.00 6.62 -10.35
C ASP A 81 7.01 7.82 -11.31
N GLY A 82 7.85 7.76 -12.35
CA GLY A 82 7.94 8.78 -13.40
C GLY A 82 6.61 8.98 -14.14
N PRO A 83 6.08 7.94 -14.82
CA PRO A 83 4.79 8.02 -15.51
C PRO A 83 3.64 8.51 -14.63
N MET A 84 3.55 8.05 -13.38
CA MET A 84 2.50 8.47 -12.45
C MET A 84 2.61 9.94 -12.05
N LYS A 85 3.83 10.46 -11.84
CA LYS A 85 4.06 11.90 -11.59
C LYS A 85 3.64 12.75 -12.78
N THR A 86 3.99 12.33 -13.99
CA THR A 86 3.57 13.02 -15.23
C THR A 86 2.06 13.04 -15.38
N MET A 87 1.39 11.90 -15.21
CA MET A 87 -0.08 11.82 -15.24
C MET A 87 -0.73 12.74 -14.20
N ALA A 88 -0.21 12.77 -12.97
CA ALA A 88 -0.72 13.64 -11.93
C ALA A 88 -0.58 15.13 -12.30
N GLU A 89 0.54 15.53 -12.92
CA GLU A 89 0.76 16.91 -13.34
C GLU A 89 -0.13 17.33 -14.52
N LEU A 90 -0.34 16.44 -15.49
CA LEU A 90 -1.29 16.66 -16.57
C LEU A 90 -2.69 16.93 -16.01
N LEU A 91 -3.17 16.09 -15.09
CA LEU A 91 -4.48 16.27 -14.47
C LEU A 91 -4.57 17.58 -13.66
N ARG A 92 -3.52 17.96 -12.92
CA ARG A 92 -3.48 19.24 -12.18
C ARG A 92 -3.55 20.47 -13.09
N THR A 93 -3.04 20.35 -14.30
CA THR A 93 -3.04 21.43 -15.30
C THR A 93 -4.26 21.36 -16.24
N GLY A 94 -5.21 20.46 -15.98
CA GLY A 94 -6.45 20.31 -16.76
C GLY A 94 -6.25 19.58 -18.09
N ARG A 95 -5.13 18.87 -18.26
CA ARG A 95 -4.80 18.09 -19.45
C ARG A 95 -5.19 16.62 -19.28
N PRO A 96 -5.52 15.92 -20.38
CA PRO A 96 -5.72 14.47 -20.38
C PRO A 96 -4.47 13.71 -19.91
N ALA A 97 -4.66 12.69 -19.06
CA ALA A 97 -3.56 11.89 -18.52
C ALA A 97 -2.91 10.96 -19.56
N ASP A 98 -3.62 10.58 -20.62
CA ASP A 98 -3.14 9.70 -21.69
C ASP A 98 -2.05 10.34 -22.55
N GLU A 99 -1.90 11.67 -22.50
CA GLU A 99 -0.77 12.39 -23.10
C GLU A 99 0.60 11.94 -22.54
N VAL A 100 0.61 11.26 -21.38
CA VAL A 100 1.81 10.60 -20.84
C VAL A 100 2.45 9.65 -21.86
N MET A 101 1.66 8.98 -22.69
CA MET A 101 2.17 8.01 -23.66
C MET A 101 3.05 8.69 -24.72
N THR A 102 2.63 9.86 -25.20
CA THR A 102 3.42 10.66 -26.15
C THR A 102 4.69 11.20 -25.49
N ILE A 103 4.57 11.74 -24.27
CA ILE A 103 5.70 12.33 -23.52
C ILE A 103 6.79 11.28 -23.26
N LEU A 104 6.40 10.06 -22.87
CA LEU A 104 7.35 8.97 -22.62
C LEU A 104 8.01 8.49 -23.91
N ALA A 105 7.26 8.34 -25.01
CA ALA A 105 7.82 7.95 -26.30
C ALA A 105 8.88 8.96 -26.78
N GLU A 106 8.63 10.26 -26.63
CA GLU A 106 9.60 11.31 -26.98
C GLU A 106 10.86 11.28 -26.10
N ALA A 107 10.74 10.90 -24.82
CA ALA A 107 11.86 10.82 -23.89
C ALA A 107 12.77 9.60 -24.16
N ASP A 108 12.18 8.46 -24.54
CA ASP A 108 12.93 7.24 -24.90
C ASP A 108 13.72 7.39 -26.21
N GLU A 109 13.31 8.31 -27.08
CA GLU A 109 13.97 8.61 -28.37
C GLU A 109 15.12 9.63 -28.24
N GLN A 110 15.29 10.27 -27.08
CA GLN A 110 16.39 11.22 -26.83
C GLN A 110 17.65 10.47 -26.34
N PRO A 111 18.81 10.65 -27.02
CA PRO A 111 20.04 9.89 -26.75
C PRO A 111 20.74 10.26 -25.43
#